data_AF-A0A961NRQ1-F1
#
_entry.id   AF-A0A961NRQ1-F1
#
_cell.length_a   1.000
_cell.length_b   1.000
_cell.length_c   1.000
_cell.angle_alpha   90.00
_cell.angle_beta   90.00
_cell.angle_gamma   90.00
#
_symmetry.space_group_name_H-M   'P 1'
#
loop_
_entity.id
_entity.type
_entity.pdbx_description
1 polymer ?
#
loop_
_entity_poly.entity_id
_entity_poly.type
_entity_poly.pdbx_seq_one_letter_code
_entity_poly.pdbx_strand_id
1 'polypeptide(L)'
;MNKNTVLVILARFSRYAFLVLVGSLAMHIFVLTGDYLLVDRFTIDLKSDFLSAAFSFPMLPVVGAYAFLLAIGVVLWHRASHAIAEAHRVEMELNKQEAVRTALQKLTVSMAESLAVHNAEIVRWIDLQNRRGNQVSDRLVNASRGIGEALANLSRLAFDTGYHDPRALLEAAGAEAGESVPSRPDQVAGGS
;
A
#
# COMPACT_ATOMS: atom_id res chain seq x y z
N MET A 1 3.04 4.90 -8.77
CA MET A 1 1.95 3.92 -8.58
C MET A 1 2.08 2.76 -9.55
N ASN A 2 2.30 1.56 -9.05
CA ASN A 2 2.59 0.36 -9.86
C ASN A 2 1.32 -0.13 -10.59
N LYS A 3 1.44 -0.56 -11.86
CA LYS A 3 0.29 -0.96 -12.70
C LYS A 3 -0.53 -2.12 -12.08
N ASN A 4 0.15 -3.00 -11.34
CA ASN A 4 -0.49 -4.13 -10.66
C ASN A 4 -1.35 -3.68 -9.46
N THR A 5 -0.92 -2.65 -8.73
CA THR A 5 -1.71 -2.09 -7.61
C THR A 5 -3.01 -1.48 -8.11
N VAL A 6 -2.96 -0.80 -9.26
CA VAL A 6 -4.15 -0.25 -9.93
C VAL A 6 -5.12 -1.36 -10.34
N LEU A 7 -4.61 -2.46 -10.91
CA LEU A 7 -5.43 -3.60 -11.34
C LEU A 7 -6.15 -4.29 -10.18
N VAL A 8 -5.49 -4.49 -9.04
CA VAL A 8 -6.10 -5.12 -7.86
C VAL A 8 -7.20 -4.23 -7.26
N ILE A 9 -6.96 -2.92 -7.19
CA ILE A 9 -7.96 -1.95 -6.72
C ILE A 9 -9.16 -1.94 -7.69
N LEU A 10 -8.90 -1.93 -9.00
CA LEU A 10 -9.93 -1.95 -10.04
C LEU A 10 -10.78 -3.23 -10.00
N ALA A 11 -10.15 -4.39 -9.77
CA ALA A 11 -10.84 -5.67 -9.67
C ALA A 11 -11.71 -5.79 -8.41
N ARG A 12 -11.31 -5.17 -7.29
CA ARG A 12 -12.17 -5.06 -6.10
C ARG A 12 -13.33 -4.10 -6.36
N PHE A 13 -13.09 -3.00 -7.05
CA PHE A 13 -14.14 -2.03 -7.42
C PHE A 13 -15.17 -2.62 -8.39
N SER A 14 -14.75 -3.49 -9.32
CA SER A 14 -15.66 -4.06 -10.32
C SER A 14 -16.74 -4.95 -9.72
N ARG A 15 -16.44 -5.71 -8.65
CA ARG A 15 -17.45 -6.49 -7.92
C ARG A 15 -18.51 -5.60 -7.25
N TYR A 16 -18.09 -4.52 -6.61
CA TYR A 16 -19.02 -3.59 -5.98
C TYR A 16 -19.83 -2.81 -7.02
N ALA A 17 -19.20 -2.35 -8.10
CA ALA A 17 -19.88 -1.69 -9.21
C ALA A 17 -20.93 -2.62 -9.86
N PHE A 18 -20.60 -3.91 -10.03
CA PHE A 18 -21.53 -4.91 -10.54
C PHE A 18 -22.72 -5.12 -9.60
N LEU A 19 -22.50 -5.25 -8.29
CA LEU A 19 -23.57 -5.37 -7.30
C LEU A 19 -24.49 -4.13 -7.28
N VAL A 20 -23.92 -2.93 -7.39
CA VAL A 20 -24.68 -1.68 -7.48
C VAL A 20 -25.53 -1.64 -8.76
N LEU A 21 -24.96 -2.04 -9.90
CA LEU A 21 -25.68 -2.09 -11.18
C LEU A 21 -26.84 -3.08 -11.13
N VAL A 22 -26.59 -4.30 -10.66
CA VAL A 22 -27.62 -5.36 -10.56
C VAL A 22 -28.69 -4.96 -9.56
N GLY A 23 -28.31 -4.40 -8.40
CA GLY A 23 -29.26 -3.92 -7.40
C GLY A 23 -30.11 -2.75 -7.90
N SER A 24 -29.49 -1.79 -8.60
CA SER A 24 -30.19 -0.66 -9.23
C SER A 24 -31.18 -1.13 -10.29
N LEU A 25 -30.78 -2.07 -11.14
CA LEU A 25 -31.63 -2.64 -12.19
C LEU A 25 -32.83 -3.38 -11.59
N ALA A 26 -32.61 -4.21 -10.57
CA ALA A 26 -33.67 -4.94 -9.88
C ALA A 26 -34.68 -3.99 -9.21
N MET A 27 -34.18 -2.93 -8.57
CA MET A 27 -35.02 -1.89 -7.96
C MET A 27 -35.85 -1.16 -9.04
N HIS A 28 -35.23 -0.82 -10.17
CA HIS A 28 -35.92 -0.15 -11.28
C HIS A 28 -37.03 -1.02 -11.88
N ILE A 29 -36.78 -2.32 -12.08
CA ILE A 29 -37.79 -3.28 -12.54
C ILE A 29 -38.95 -3.38 -11.55
N PHE A 30 -38.66 -3.41 -10.24
CA PHE A 30 -39.69 -3.45 -9.20
C PHE A 30 -40.58 -2.21 -9.23
N VAL A 31 -39.99 -1.02 -9.36
CA VAL A 31 -40.75 0.24 -9.46
C VAL A 31 -41.60 0.29 -10.73
N LEU A 32 -41.03 -0.06 -11.89
CA LEU A 32 -41.78 -0.11 -13.16
C LEU A 32 -42.93 -1.11 -13.11
N THR A 33 -42.74 -2.26 -12.45
CA THR A 33 -43.80 -3.26 -12.26
C THR A 33 -44.89 -2.73 -11.34
N GLY A 34 -44.51 -2.01 -10.27
CA GLY A 34 -45.45 -1.33 -9.37
C GLY A 34 -46.27 -0.27 -10.10
N ASP A 35 -45.61 0.63 -10.84
CA ASP A 35 -46.27 1.66 -11.63
C ASP A 35 -47.21 1.05 -12.69
N TYR A 36 -46.77 0.02 -13.42
CA TYR A 36 -47.61 -0.68 -14.39
C TYR A 36 -48.90 -1.23 -13.77
N LEU A 37 -48.86 -1.68 -12.51
CA LEU A 37 -50.04 -2.14 -11.77
C LEU A 37 -50.91 -1.00 -11.21
N LEU A 38 -50.38 0.23 -11.10
CA LEU A 38 -51.04 1.39 -10.48
C LEU A 38 -51.55 2.44 -11.49
N VAL A 39 -51.14 2.37 -12.76
CA VAL A 39 -51.33 3.41 -13.80
C VAL A 39 -52.78 3.76 -14.15
N ASP A 40 -53.79 2.98 -13.77
CA ASP A 40 -55.19 3.26 -14.13
C ASP A 40 -55.81 4.52 -13.46
N ARG A 41 -55.10 5.31 -12.63
CA ARG A 41 -55.74 6.39 -11.84
C ARG A 41 -55.09 7.77 -11.70
N PHE A 42 -53.87 8.06 -12.17
CA PHE A 42 -53.22 9.35 -11.81
C PHE A 42 -52.49 10.06 -12.96
N THR A 43 -53.05 11.17 -13.45
CA THR A 43 -52.37 12.16 -14.30
C THR A 43 -51.76 13.24 -13.41
N ILE A 44 -50.42 13.28 -13.30
CA ILE A 44 -49.70 14.26 -12.47
C ILE A 44 -49.20 15.40 -13.38
N ASP A 45 -49.53 16.64 -13.02
CA ASP A 45 -49.07 17.85 -13.73
C ASP A 45 -47.76 18.36 -13.10
N LEU A 46 -46.62 18.16 -13.79
CA LEU A 46 -45.28 18.43 -13.24
C LEU A 46 -44.89 19.92 -13.22
N LYS A 47 -45.71 20.81 -13.79
CA LYS A 47 -45.26 22.17 -14.14
C LYS A 47 -45.34 23.20 -13.01
N SER A 48 -46.25 23.03 -12.05
CA SER A 48 -46.45 24.02 -10.96
C SER A 48 -46.08 23.51 -9.56
N ASP A 49 -45.97 22.20 -9.36
CA ASP A 49 -45.88 21.60 -8.01
C ASP A 49 -44.83 20.48 -7.93
N PHE A 50 -43.61 20.77 -8.40
CA PHE A 50 -42.53 19.78 -8.50
C PHE A 50 -42.21 19.10 -7.15
N LEU A 51 -42.15 19.85 -6.04
CA LEU A 51 -41.87 19.28 -4.71
C LEU A 51 -42.99 18.35 -4.25
N SER A 52 -44.25 18.77 -4.38
CA SER A 52 -45.41 17.94 -4.02
C SER A 52 -45.52 16.69 -4.91
N ALA A 53 -45.27 16.84 -6.21
CA ALA A 53 -45.23 15.74 -7.17
C ALA A 53 -44.07 14.77 -6.92
N ALA A 54 -42.88 15.27 -6.56
CA ALA A 54 -41.71 14.45 -6.25
C ALA A 54 -41.87 13.63 -4.95
N PHE A 55 -42.66 14.12 -3.99
CA PHE A 55 -43.02 13.38 -2.76
C PHE A 55 -44.39 12.70 -2.84
N SER A 56 -44.99 12.63 -4.03
CA SER A 56 -46.23 11.89 -4.22
C SER A 56 -46.00 10.39 -3.98
N PHE A 57 -47.03 9.70 -3.51
CA PHE A 57 -46.99 8.27 -3.22
C PHE A 57 -46.38 7.39 -4.34
N PRO A 58 -46.66 7.62 -5.65
CA PRO A 58 -46.03 6.84 -6.72
C PRO A 58 -44.54 7.19 -6.96
N MET A 59 -44.08 8.39 -6.59
CA MET A 59 -42.67 8.81 -6.77
C MET A 59 -41.76 8.41 -5.60
N LEU A 60 -42.31 8.07 -4.43
CA LEU A 60 -41.55 7.65 -3.25
C LEU A 60 -40.56 6.49 -3.51
N PRO A 61 -40.93 5.43 -4.27
CA PRO A 61 -39.98 4.37 -4.62
C PRO A 61 -38.79 4.88 -5.43
N VAL A 62 -39.02 5.77 -6.40
CA VAL A 62 -37.96 6.36 -7.23
C VAL A 62 -37.00 7.19 -6.38
N VAL A 63 -37.53 8.05 -5.51
CA VAL A 63 -36.71 8.85 -4.57
C VAL A 63 -35.92 7.94 -3.63
N GLY A 64 -36.54 6.87 -3.12
CA GLY A 64 -35.86 5.87 -2.31
C GLY A 64 -34.70 5.16 -3.04
N ALA A 65 -34.87 4.85 -4.32
CA ALA A 65 -33.83 4.24 -5.16
C ALA A 65 -32.59 5.15 -5.27
N TYR A 66 -32.80 6.44 -5.55
CA TYR A 66 -31.72 7.41 -5.66
C TYR A 66 -31.04 7.67 -4.32
N ALA A 67 -31.80 7.77 -3.23
CA ALA A 67 -31.24 7.92 -1.88
C ALA A 67 -30.39 6.70 -1.50
N PHE A 68 -30.83 5.49 -1.83
CA PHE A 68 -30.08 4.26 -1.62
C PHE A 68 -28.79 4.22 -2.45
N LEU A 69 -28.85 4.60 -3.73
CA LEU A 69 -27.67 4.69 -4.59
C LEU A 69 -26.66 5.72 -4.08
N LEU A 70 -27.12 6.90 -3.65
CA LEU A 70 -26.26 7.91 -3.04
C LEU A 70 -25.61 7.39 -1.74
N ALA A 71 -26.39 6.71 -0.88
CA ALA A 71 -25.86 6.12 0.35
C ALA A 71 -24.75 5.10 0.06
N ILE A 72 -24.94 4.23 -0.93
CA ILE A 72 -23.89 3.29 -1.36
C ILE A 72 -22.68 4.03 -1.92
N GLY A 73 -22.89 5.05 -2.75
CA GLY A 73 -21.82 5.87 -3.30
C GLY A 73 -20.95 6.50 -2.21
N VAL A 74 -21.58 7.04 -1.17
CA VAL A 74 -20.88 7.62 0.00
C VAL A 74 -20.10 6.55 0.77
N VAL A 75 -20.68 5.37 1.00
CA VAL A 75 -19.99 4.27 1.69
C VAL A 75 -18.78 3.77 0.89
N LEU A 76 -18.94 3.61 -0.42
CA LEU A 76 -17.85 3.20 -1.31
C LEU A 76 -16.75 4.26 -1.37
N TRP A 77 -17.12 5.54 -1.43
CA TRP A 77 -16.19 6.65 -1.36
C TRP A 77 -15.35 6.61 -0.09
N HIS A 78 -16.00 6.50 1.08
CA HIS A 78 -15.29 6.39 2.36
C HIS A 78 -14.33 5.19 2.39
N ARG A 79 -14.77 4.00 1.95
CA ARG A 79 -13.90 2.83 1.90
C ARG A 79 -12.72 2.99 0.93
N ALA A 80 -12.95 3.59 -0.22
CA ALA A 80 -11.90 3.87 -1.20
C ALA A 80 -10.88 4.85 -0.65
N SER A 81 -11.34 5.96 -0.05
CA SER A 81 -10.47 6.95 0.58
C SER A 81 -9.62 6.34 1.69
N HIS A 82 -10.19 5.47 2.53
CA HIS A 82 -9.44 4.76 3.56
C HIS A 82 -8.40 3.79 2.98
N ALA A 83 -8.76 3.01 1.97
CA ALA A 83 -7.82 2.08 1.33
C ALA A 83 -6.66 2.81 0.63
N ILE A 84 -6.93 3.94 -0.01
CA ILE A 84 -5.91 4.79 -0.63
C ILE A 84 -4.99 5.40 0.42
N ALA A 85 -5.56 5.91 1.52
CA ALA A 85 -4.77 6.48 2.61
C ALA A 85 -3.82 5.45 3.25
N GLU A 86 -4.30 4.22 3.44
CA GLU A 86 -3.48 3.13 4.00
C GLU A 86 -2.38 2.69 3.02
N ALA A 87 -2.72 2.50 1.75
CA ALA A 87 -1.72 2.18 0.71
C ALA A 87 -0.64 3.27 0.60
N HIS A 88 -1.03 4.54 0.72
CA HIS A 88 -0.08 5.66 0.69
C HIS A 88 0.81 5.70 1.92
N ARG A 89 0.30 5.35 3.11
CA ARG A 89 1.11 5.22 4.33
C ARG A 89 2.16 4.12 4.20
N VAL A 90 1.77 2.96 3.68
CA VAL A 90 2.71 1.85 3.46
C VAL A 90 3.77 2.23 2.42
N GLU A 91 3.38 2.85 1.31
CA GLU A 91 4.33 3.32 0.29
C GLU A 91 5.29 4.39 0.85
N MET A 92 4.80 5.30 1.70
CA MET A 92 5.64 6.27 2.40
C MET A 92 6.66 5.60 3.33
N GLU A 93 6.25 4.58 4.09
CA GLU A 93 7.16 3.92 5.03
C GLU A 93 8.24 3.12 4.29
N LEU A 94 7.88 2.44 3.20
CA LEU A 94 8.85 1.80 2.32
C LEU A 94 9.84 2.81 1.73
N ASN A 95 9.35 3.95 1.23
CA ASN A 95 10.21 5.00 0.70
C ASN A 95 11.16 5.57 1.77
N LYS A 96 10.72 5.70 3.02
CA LYS A 96 11.62 6.10 4.13
C LYS A 96 12.69 5.06 4.39
N GLN A 97 12.34 3.77 4.41
CA GLN A 97 13.31 2.69 4.62
C GLN A 97 14.34 2.66 3.49
N GLU A 98 13.91 2.81 2.24
CA GLU A 98 14.79 2.90 1.08
C GLU A 98 15.69 4.13 1.14
N ALA A 99 15.17 5.28 1.55
CA ALA A 99 15.96 6.50 1.74
C ALA A 99 17.01 6.34 2.85
N VAL A 100 16.63 5.78 4.00
CA VAL A 100 17.55 5.50 5.12
C VAL A 100 18.62 4.53 4.68
N ARG A 101 18.26 3.47 3.96
CA ARG A 101 19.21 2.48 3.46
C ARG A 101 20.19 3.09 2.46
N THR A 102 19.70 3.91 1.53
CA THR A 102 20.53 4.62 0.55
C THR A 102 21.47 5.60 1.25
N ALA A 103 20.98 6.31 2.26
CA ALA A 103 21.80 7.21 3.07
C ALA A 103 22.88 6.45 3.85
N LEU A 104 22.53 5.30 4.45
CA LEU A 104 23.49 4.42 5.13
C LEU A 104 24.54 3.89 4.16
N GLN A 105 24.15 3.39 2.98
CA GLN A 105 25.10 2.95 1.96
C GLN A 105 26.05 4.07 1.56
N LYS A 106 25.53 5.28 1.31
CA LYS A 106 26.36 6.44 0.95
C LYS A 106 27.33 6.82 2.09
N LEU A 107 26.86 6.77 3.34
CA LEU A 107 27.68 7.04 4.51
C LEU A 107 28.77 5.96 4.68
N THR A 108 28.43 4.69 4.53
CA THR A 108 29.39 3.57 4.56
C THR A 108 30.45 3.71 3.47
N VAL A 109 30.05 4.05 2.23
CA VAL A 109 30.99 4.30 1.14
C VAL A 109 31.92 5.46 1.46
N SER A 110 31.38 6.57 1.97
CA SER A 110 32.19 7.74 2.36
C SER A 110 33.18 7.42 3.50
N MET A 111 32.75 6.66 4.51
CA MET A 111 33.64 6.20 5.58
C MET A 111 34.72 5.26 5.05
N ALA A 112 34.35 4.34 4.15
CA ALA A 112 35.28 3.40 3.54
C ALA A 112 36.35 4.13 2.69
N GLU A 113 35.94 5.13 1.92
CA GLU A 113 36.86 5.97 1.14
C GLU A 113 37.84 6.73 2.04
N SER A 114 37.34 7.37 3.10
CA SER A 114 38.19 8.07 4.07
C SER A 114 39.20 7.13 4.73
N LEU A 115 38.76 5.94 5.17
CA LEU A 115 39.63 4.93 5.77
C LEU A 115 40.65 4.37 4.76
N ALA A 116 40.25 4.19 3.51
CA ALA A 116 41.14 3.70 2.45
C ALA A 116 42.30 4.68 2.19
N VAL A 117 42.01 5.99 2.15
CA VAL A 117 43.04 7.04 1.98
C VAL A 117 44.06 7.00 3.11
N HIS A 118 43.61 7.02 4.37
CA HIS A 118 44.51 6.97 5.52
C HIS A 118 45.30 5.66 5.58
N ASN A 119 44.68 4.52 5.24
CA ASN A 119 45.38 3.26 5.22
C ASN A 119 46.45 3.21 4.12
N ALA A 120 46.18 3.79 2.94
CA ALA A 120 47.15 3.91 1.86
C ALA A 120 48.36 4.77 2.26
N GLU A 121 48.15 5.85 3.02
CA GLU A 121 49.23 6.66 3.58
C GLU A 121 50.08 5.87 4.58
N ILE A 122 49.45 5.09 5.46
CA ILE A 122 50.16 4.20 6.40
C ILE A 122 51.00 3.18 5.64
N VAL A 123 50.44 2.49 4.64
CA VAL A 123 51.17 1.52 3.82
C VAL A 123 52.36 2.17 3.13
N ARG A 124 52.18 3.36 2.55
CA ARG A 124 53.24 4.12 1.90
C ARG A 124 54.35 4.52 2.87
N TRP A 125 53.98 4.93 4.09
CA TRP A 125 54.95 5.25 5.13
C TRP A 125 55.74 4.01 5.58
N ILE A 126 55.08 2.86 5.74
CA ILE A 126 55.73 1.58 6.06
C ILE A 126 56.74 1.23 4.98
N ASP A 127 56.36 1.31 3.70
CA ASP A 127 57.26 1.00 2.57
C ASP A 127 58.50 1.93 2.57
N LEU A 128 58.29 3.22 2.86
CA LEU A 128 59.37 4.20 2.92
C LEU A 128 60.34 3.95 4.09
N GLN A 129 59.83 3.53 5.26
CA GLN A 129 60.68 3.15 6.39
C GLN A 129 61.50 1.88 6.11
N ASN A 130 60.86 0.88 5.51
CA ASN A 130 61.53 -0.36 5.12
C ASN A 130 62.67 -0.11 4.10
N ARG A 131 62.44 0.77 3.11
CA ARG A 131 63.50 1.18 2.16
C ARG A 131 64.66 1.93 2.80
N ARG A 132 64.42 2.61 3.93
CA ARG A 132 65.45 3.28 4.73
C ARG A 132 66.17 2.33 5.70
N GLY A 133 65.83 1.04 5.70
CA GLY A 133 66.40 0.05 6.61
C GLY A 133 65.85 0.11 8.03
N ASN A 134 64.81 0.91 8.29
CA ASN A 134 64.16 0.99 9.59
C ASN A 134 63.13 -0.13 9.74
N GLN A 135 63.20 -0.86 10.84
CA GLN A 135 62.26 -1.93 11.13
C GLN A 135 60.96 -1.34 11.70
N VAL A 136 59.85 -1.53 10.99
CA VAL A 136 58.53 -1.11 11.43
C VAL A 136 57.90 -2.21 12.29
N SER A 137 57.13 -1.81 13.32
CA SER A 137 56.41 -2.75 14.18
C SER A 137 55.44 -3.64 13.39
N ASP A 138 55.56 -4.96 13.57
CA ASP A 138 54.64 -5.95 12.99
C ASP A 138 53.17 -5.70 13.35
N ARG A 139 52.91 -5.10 14.52
CA ARG A 139 51.54 -4.72 14.92
C ARG A 139 50.94 -3.70 13.98
N LEU A 140 51.72 -2.72 13.51
CA LEU A 140 51.25 -1.69 12.59
C LEU A 140 50.99 -2.26 11.19
N VAL A 141 51.88 -3.14 10.71
CA VAL A 141 51.73 -3.83 9.42
C VAL A 141 50.46 -4.68 9.42
N ASN A 142 50.26 -5.48 10.46
CA ASN A 142 49.07 -6.33 10.59
C ASN A 142 47.78 -5.52 10.74
N ALA A 143 47.81 -4.42 11.50
CA ALA A 143 46.65 -3.53 11.62
C ALA A 143 46.26 -2.91 10.27
N SER A 144 47.23 -2.41 9.51
CA SER A 144 47.00 -1.82 8.18
C SER A 144 46.42 -2.85 7.18
N ARG A 145 46.92 -4.09 7.23
CA ARG A 145 46.37 -5.20 6.43
C ARG A 145 44.93 -5.54 6.83
N GLY A 146 44.65 -5.62 8.13
CA GLY A 146 43.31 -5.87 8.65
C GLY A 146 42.29 -4.79 8.26
N ILE A 147 42.70 -3.52 8.24
CA ILE A 147 41.87 -2.42 7.72
C ILE A 147 41.55 -2.63 6.24
N GLY A 148 42.53 -3.04 5.43
CA GLY A 148 42.32 -3.35 4.01
C GLY A 148 41.31 -4.48 3.77
N GLU A 149 41.39 -5.56 4.55
CA GLU A 149 40.44 -6.67 4.48
C GLU A 149 39.02 -6.26 4.93
N ALA A 150 38.91 -5.45 5.99
CA ALA A 150 37.64 -4.91 6.44
C ALA A 150 36.97 -4.02 5.38
N LEU A 151 37.74 -3.17 4.69
CA LEU A 151 37.24 -2.32 3.60
C LEU A 151 36.76 -3.14 2.39
N ALA A 152 37.47 -4.22 2.05
CA ALA A 152 37.05 -5.13 0.98
C ALA A 152 35.71 -5.82 1.30
N ASN A 153 35.53 -6.24 2.57
CA ASN A 153 34.28 -6.85 3.02
C ASN A 153 33.11 -5.86 3.09
N LEU A 154 33.36 -4.62 3.57
CA LEU A 154 32.34 -3.56 3.59
C LEU A 154 31.86 -3.21 2.18
N SER A 155 32.78 -3.13 1.22
CA SER A 155 32.44 -2.93 -0.19
C SER A 155 31.52 -4.05 -0.70
N ARG A 156 31.90 -5.32 -0.48
CA ARG A 156 31.04 -6.46 -0.86
C ARG A 156 29.65 -6.37 -0.23
N LEU A 157 29.55 -6.09 1.07
CA LEU A 157 28.25 -6.00 1.76
C LEU A 157 27.37 -4.86 1.24
N ALA A 158 27.98 -3.72 0.90
CA ALA A 158 27.29 -2.56 0.35
C ALA A 158 26.70 -2.82 -1.05
N PHE A 159 27.36 -3.66 -1.86
CA PHE A 159 26.95 -3.98 -3.24
C PHE A 159 26.16 -5.29 -3.39
N ASP A 160 26.32 -6.26 -2.47
CA ASP A 160 25.74 -7.61 -2.59
C ASP A 160 24.41 -7.77 -1.82
N THR A 161 24.02 -6.80 -1.00
CA THR A 161 22.67 -6.77 -0.40
C THR A 161 21.63 -6.30 -1.45
N GLY A 162 21.51 -7.02 -2.57
CA GLY A 162 20.51 -6.75 -3.60
C GLY A 162 19.11 -7.24 -3.21
N TYR A 163 18.13 -6.34 -3.25
CA TYR A 163 16.70 -6.59 -3.52
C TYR A 163 15.99 -7.72 -2.72
N HIS A 164 15.32 -7.39 -1.62
CA HIS A 164 14.14 -8.16 -1.18
C HIS A 164 12.92 -7.63 -1.94
N ASP A 165 12.26 -8.52 -2.70
CA ASP A 165 11.15 -8.21 -3.59
C ASP A 165 10.02 -7.48 -2.85
N PRO A 166 9.75 -6.20 -3.17
CA PRO A 166 8.64 -5.44 -2.57
C PRO A 166 7.29 -6.13 -2.72
N ARG A 167 7.15 -7.05 -3.68
CA ARG A 167 5.94 -7.85 -3.90
C ARG A 167 5.66 -8.81 -2.76
N ALA A 168 6.68 -9.41 -2.15
CA ALA A 168 6.50 -10.35 -1.04
C ALA A 168 5.91 -9.67 0.21
N LEU A 169 6.28 -8.41 0.46
CA LEU A 169 5.73 -7.61 1.55
C LEU A 169 4.31 -7.12 1.26
N LEU A 170 4.00 -6.79 0.00
CA LEU A 170 2.65 -6.42 -0.45
C LEU A 170 1.68 -7.62 -0.46
N GLU A 171 2.15 -8.83 -0.78
CA GLU A 171 1.37 -10.06 -0.65
C GLU A 171 1.10 -10.43 0.82
N ALA A 172 2.09 -10.29 1.70
CA ALA A 172 1.91 -10.50 3.14
C ALA A 172 0.89 -9.52 3.75
N ALA A 173 1.01 -8.22 3.44
CA ALA A 173 0.05 -7.21 3.91
C ALA A 173 -1.35 -7.36 3.28
N GLY A 174 -1.42 -7.85 2.04
CA GLY A 174 -2.67 -8.17 1.36
C GLY A 174 -3.38 -9.40 1.90
N ALA A 175 -2.63 -10.37 2.45
CA ALA A 175 -3.13 -11.59 3.06
C ALA A 175 -3.69 -11.35 4.47
N GLU A 176 -3.02 -10.56 5.31
CA GLU A 176 -3.48 -10.29 6.68
C GLU A 176 -4.78 -9.45 6.72
N ALA A 177 -4.99 -8.57 5.74
CA ALA A 177 -6.24 -7.83 5.59
C ALA A 177 -7.43 -8.70 5.13
N GLY A 178 -7.20 -9.97 4.77
CA GLY A 178 -8.22 -10.94 4.37
C GLY A 178 -8.65 -11.90 5.49
N GLU A 179 -7.94 -11.97 6.62
CA GLU A 179 -8.09 -13.06 7.60
C GLU A 179 -8.57 -12.63 8.99
N SER A 180 -9.10 -11.41 9.13
CA SER A 180 -9.80 -10.96 10.35
C SER A 180 -11.32 -10.95 10.19
N VAL A 181 -11.89 -12.09 9.81
CA VAL A 181 -13.27 -12.41 10.23
C VAL A 181 -13.13 -13.31 11.44
N PRO A 182 -13.41 -12.84 12.67
CA PRO A 182 -13.49 -13.74 13.81
C PRO A 182 -14.66 -14.69 13.55
N SER A 183 -14.33 -15.95 13.24
CA SER A 183 -15.26 -17.06 13.29
C SER A 183 -15.78 -17.17 14.72
N ARG A 184 -16.98 -16.63 14.92
CA ARG A 184 -17.83 -16.75 16.09
C ARG A 184 -17.70 -18.14 16.73
N PRO A 185 -17.12 -18.31 17.93
CA PRO A 185 -17.44 -19.46 18.75
C PRO A 185 -18.79 -19.15 19.39
N ASP A 186 -19.75 -20.05 19.22
CA ASP A 186 -20.71 -20.47 20.24
C ASP A 186 -21.85 -21.23 19.57
N GLN A 187 -21.58 -22.50 19.27
CA GLN A 187 -22.51 -23.55 19.62
C GLN A 187 -21.94 -24.26 20.85
N VAL A 188 -22.67 -24.20 21.97
CA VAL A 188 -22.74 -25.35 22.87
C VAL A 188 -24.20 -25.57 23.20
N ALA A 189 -24.68 -26.72 22.76
CA ALA A 189 -25.93 -27.34 23.17
C ALA A 189 -25.89 -27.71 24.66
N GLY A 190 -27.05 -27.62 25.31
CA GLY A 190 -27.37 -28.20 26.61
C GLY A 190 -28.73 -27.62 27.01
N GLY A 191 -29.85 -28.34 26.97
CA GLY A 191 -30.02 -29.70 27.46
C GLY A 191 -30.46 -29.63 28.92
N SER A 192 -31.75 -29.32 29.13
CA SER A 192 -32.63 -29.78 30.22
C SER A 192 -34.05 -29.33 29.90
#